data_AF-A0A2P6Q826-F1
#
_entry.id   AF-A0A2P6Q826-F1
#
_cell.length_a   1.000
_cell.length_b   1.000
_cell.length_c   1.000
_cell.angle_alpha   90.00
_cell.angle_beta   90.00
_cell.angle_gamma   90.00
#
_symmetry.space_group_name_H-M   'P 1'
#
loop_
_entity.id
_entity.type
_entity.pdbx_description
1 polymer ?
#
loop_
_entity_poly.entity_id
_entity_poly.type
_entity_poly.pdbx_seq_one_letter_code
_entity_poly.pdbx_strand_id
1 'polypeptide(L)'
;MFNKVDLSVSSYDTAWVAMVPSPNSEKEPFFPECVNWLLDNQLHDGTWGPPNLHPLLTKDALSSTLACILALKQWSVGEEQINKGLHFIESNLASATDEVQP
;
A
#
# COMPACT_ATOMS: atom_id res chain seq x y z
N MET A 1 31.78 -9.55 -3.69
CA MET A 1 31.21 -8.19 -3.65
C MET A 1 29.80 -8.33 -4.20
N PHE A 2 28.76 -8.21 -3.36
CA PHE A 2 27.39 -8.34 -3.84
C PHE A 2 27.06 -7.11 -4.68
N ASN A 3 26.54 -7.32 -5.89
CA ASN A 3 26.04 -6.24 -6.73
C ASN A 3 24.93 -5.51 -5.96
N LYS A 4 25.01 -4.19 -5.92
CA LYS A 4 23.95 -3.36 -5.34
C LYS A 4 22.72 -3.52 -6.25
N VAL A 5 21.72 -4.25 -5.78
CA VAL A 5 20.46 -4.40 -6.49
C VAL A 5 19.67 -3.12 -6.22
N ASP A 6 19.40 -2.32 -7.25
CA ASP A 6 18.43 -1.24 -7.16
C ASP A 6 17.03 -1.88 -7.18
N LEU A 7 16.47 -2.06 -5.99
CA LEU A 7 15.10 -2.54 -5.79
C LEU A 7 14.19 -1.35 -5.52
N SER A 8 13.06 -1.28 -6.21
CA SER A 8 11.99 -0.34 -5.86
C SER A 8 11.35 -0.77 -4.53
N VAL A 9 10.94 0.21 -3.73
CA VAL A 9 10.18 -0.08 -2.50
C VAL A 9 8.86 -0.74 -2.87
N SER A 10 8.55 -1.85 -2.20
CA SER A 10 7.25 -2.51 -2.30
C SER A 10 6.31 -1.90 -1.27
N SER A 11 5.29 -1.19 -1.74
CA SER A 11 4.28 -0.59 -0.86
C SER A 11 3.50 -1.67 -0.09
N TYR A 12 3.25 -2.81 -0.73
CA TYR A 12 2.58 -3.96 -0.10
C TYR A 12 3.37 -4.48 1.11
N ASP A 13 4.66 -4.76 0.92
CA ASP A 13 5.51 -5.27 2.01
C ASP A 13 5.71 -4.20 3.09
N THR A 14 5.87 -2.94 2.69
CA THR A 14 5.99 -1.80 3.62
C THR A 14 4.74 -1.67 4.49
N ALA A 15 3.55 -1.88 3.92
CA ALA A 15 2.30 -1.86 4.67
C ALA A 15 2.22 -3.00 5.70
N TRP A 16 2.70 -4.20 5.35
CA TRP A 16 2.78 -5.30 6.31
C TRP A 16 3.73 -4.99 7.47
N VAL A 17 4.90 -4.43 7.19
CA VAL A 17 5.84 -4.01 8.24
C VAL A 17 5.26 -2.88 9.10
N ALA A 18 4.55 -1.93 8.48
CA ALA A 18 3.89 -0.83 9.17
C ALA A 18 2.85 -1.30 10.19
N MET A 19 2.23 -2.47 10.02
CA MET A 19 1.23 -3.02 10.94
C MET A 19 1.82 -3.68 12.20
N VAL A 20 3.14 -3.88 12.28
CA VAL A 20 3.77 -4.55 13.43
C VAL A 20 3.69 -3.67 14.68
N PRO A 21 3.03 -4.12 15.76
CA PRO A 21 2.93 -3.34 17.00
C PRO A 21 4.24 -3.33 17.79
N SER A 22 4.45 -2.25 18.52
CA SER A 22 5.58 -2.14 19.45
C SER A 22 5.46 -3.16 20.58
N PRO A 23 6.55 -3.84 20.98
CA PRO A 23 6.56 -4.74 22.14
C PRO A 23 6.17 -4.04 23.45
N ASN A 24 6.29 -2.71 23.50
CA ASN A 24 6.01 -1.90 24.68
C ASN A 24 4.59 -1.29 24.67
N SER A 25 3.92 -1.25 23.53
CA SER A 25 2.60 -0.64 23.35
C SER A 25 1.91 -1.16 22.10
N GLU A 26 0.73 -1.77 22.28
CA GLU A 26 -0.11 -2.23 21.15
C GLU A 26 -0.72 -1.08 20.34
N LYS A 27 -0.62 0.16 20.84
CA LYS A 27 -1.18 1.35 20.20
C LYS A 27 -0.19 2.09 19.31
N GLU A 28 1.05 1.61 19.23
CA GLU A 28 2.12 2.28 18.48
C GLU A 28 2.77 1.29 17.50
N PRO A 29 3.11 1.74 16.29
CA PRO A 29 3.89 0.93 15.36
C PRO A 29 5.30 0.71 15.89
N PHE A 30 5.85 -0.48 15.68
CA PHE A 30 7.26 -0.75 15.94
C PHE A 30 8.18 -0.05 14.92
N PHE A 31 7.68 0.15 13.69
CA PHE A 31 8.37 0.82 12.59
C PHE A 31 7.58 2.05 12.10
N PRO A 32 7.61 3.17 12.82
CA PRO A 32 6.86 4.38 12.45
C PRO A 32 7.27 4.95 11.09
N GLU A 33 8.51 4.72 10.64
CA GLU A 33 9.00 5.15 9.33
C GLU A 33 8.23 4.49 8.19
N CYS A 34 7.79 3.24 8.36
CA CYS A 34 6.96 2.56 7.36
C CYS A 34 5.58 3.22 7.28
N VAL A 35 4.98 3.62 8.40
CA VAL A 35 3.70 4.35 8.41
C VAL A 35 3.84 5.71 7.72
N ASN A 36 4.90 6.46 8.04
CA ASN A 36 5.17 7.75 7.40
C ASN A 36 5.41 7.60 5.89
N TRP A 37 6.13 6.55 5.48
CA TRP A 37 6.34 6.27 4.07
C TRP A 37 5.00 6.03 3.35
N LEU A 38 4.05 5.31 3.95
CA LEU A 38 2.71 5.15 3.38
C LEU A 38 2.00 6.50 3.20
N LEU A 39 2.04 7.38 4.20
CA LEU A 39 1.40 8.70 4.13
C LEU A 39 1.98 9.56 3.01
N ASP A 40 3.29 9.50 2.80
CA ASP A 40 4.02 10.37 1.87
C ASP A 40 4.04 9.86 0.42
N ASN A 41 3.79 8.56 0.20
CA ASN A 41 4.00 7.91 -1.10
C ASN A 41 2.69 7.42 -1.78
N GLN A 42 1.52 7.91 -1.35
CA GLN A 42 0.29 7.70 -2.11
C GLN A 42 0.34 8.46 -3.44
N LEU A 43 0.02 7.78 -4.54
CA LEU A 43 -0.11 8.40 -5.86
C LEU A 43 -1.35 9.29 -5.94
N HIS A 44 -1.35 10.18 -6.92
CA HIS A 44 -2.42 11.18 -7.11
C HIS A 44 -3.79 10.56 -7.42
N ASP A 45 -3.80 9.34 -7.96
CA ASP A 45 -5.00 8.55 -8.26
C ASP A 45 -5.51 7.75 -7.04
N GLY A 46 -4.84 7.88 -5.89
CA GLY A 46 -5.20 7.19 -4.64
C GLY A 46 -4.50 5.84 -4.44
N THR A 47 -3.65 5.41 -5.37
CA THR A 47 -2.99 4.10 -5.30
C THR A 47 -1.66 4.12 -4.57
N TRP A 48 -1.23 2.93 -4.14
CA TRP A 48 0.17 2.65 -3.75
C TRP A 48 0.83 1.63 -4.69
N GLY A 49 0.44 1.66 -5.97
CA GLY A 49 0.98 0.79 -7.01
C GLY A 49 2.18 1.40 -7.75
N PRO A 50 2.84 0.63 -8.62
CA PRO A 50 3.87 1.16 -9.50
C PRO A 50 3.30 2.29 -10.40
N PRO A 51 4.02 3.40 -10.56
CA PRO A 51 3.58 4.51 -11.41
C PRO A 51 3.49 4.04 -12.87
N ASN A 52 2.38 4.37 -13.52
CA ASN A 52 1.91 3.83 -14.81
C ASN A 52 1.34 2.41 -14.68
N LEU A 53 0.06 2.33 -14.29
CA LEU A 53 -0.74 1.11 -14.27
C LEU A 53 -0.78 0.48 -15.67
N HIS A 54 0.19 -0.38 -15.97
CA HIS A 54 0.03 -1.35 -17.02
C HIS A 54 -1.15 -2.26 -16.61
N PRO A 55 -2.08 -2.62 -17.52
CA PRO A 55 -3.27 -3.41 -17.16
C PRO A 55 -2.97 -4.72 -16.42
N LEU A 56 -1.78 -5.29 -16.67
CA LEU A 56 -1.29 -6.50 -15.99
C LEU A 56 -0.97 -6.30 -14.50
N LEU A 57 -0.77 -5.06 -14.06
CA LEU A 57 -0.37 -4.68 -12.69
C LEU A 57 -1.55 -4.14 -11.87
N THR A 58 -2.77 -4.14 -12.41
CA THR A 58 -3.97 -3.69 -11.68
C THR A 58 -4.20 -4.50 -10.41
N LYS A 59 -3.93 -5.81 -10.43
CA LYS A 59 -4.03 -6.67 -9.25
C LYS A 59 -3.00 -6.28 -8.17
N ASP A 60 -1.77 -5.99 -8.57
CA ASP A 60 -0.72 -5.54 -7.65
C ASP A 60 -1.04 -4.18 -7.03
N ALA A 61 -1.58 -3.25 -7.83
CA ALA A 61 -2.03 -1.95 -7.35
C ALA A 61 -3.20 -2.08 -6.37
N LEU A 62 -4.18 -2.96 -6.64
CA LEU A 62 -5.30 -3.25 -5.73
C LEU A 62 -4.80 -3.86 -4.41
N SER A 63 -3.98 -4.90 -4.46
CA SER A 63 -3.43 -5.56 -3.27
C SER A 63 -2.57 -4.61 -2.44
N SER A 64 -1.70 -3.82 -3.08
CA SER A 64 -0.87 -2.82 -2.41
C SER A 64 -1.72 -1.75 -1.75
N THR A 65 -2.70 -1.19 -2.47
CA THR A 65 -3.58 -0.13 -1.95
C THR A 65 -4.41 -0.63 -0.77
N LEU A 66 -4.95 -1.85 -0.85
CA LEU A 66 -5.70 -2.45 0.26
C LEU A 66 -4.82 -2.66 1.50
N ALA A 67 -3.60 -3.20 1.32
CA ALA A 67 -2.66 -3.38 2.43
C ALA A 67 -2.32 -2.04 3.09
N CYS A 68 -2.08 -0.99 2.29
CA CYS A 68 -1.79 0.35 2.80
C CYS A 68 -2.96 0.94 3.60
N ILE A 69 -4.20 0.79 3.11
CA ILE A 69 -5.40 1.22 3.83
C ILE A 69 -5.53 0.51 5.18
N LEU A 70 -5.32 -0.81 5.22
CA LEU A 70 -5.38 -1.59 6.47
C LEU A 70 -4.33 -1.10 7.46
N ALA A 71 -3.10 -0.83 6.99
CA ALA A 71 -2.03 -0.33 7.83
C ALA A 71 -2.30 1.07 8.40
N LEU A 72 -2.79 2.00 7.58
CA LEU A 72 -3.17 3.35 8.06
C LEU A 72 -4.36 3.28 9.02
N LYS A 73 -5.33 2.40 8.75
CA LYS A 73 -6.51 2.21 9.60
C LYS A 73 -6.14 1.62 10.96
N GLN A 74 -5.19 0.69 11.03
CA GLN A 74 -4.69 0.08 12.25
C GLN A 74 -4.24 1.15 13.27
N TRP A 75 -3.57 2.20 12.78
CA TRP A 75 -3.04 3.28 13.61
C TRP A 75 -3.95 4.52 13.67
N SER A 76 -5.13 4.46 13.05
CA SER A 76 -6.09 5.56 12.98
C SER A 76 -5.49 6.87 12.44
N VAL A 77 -4.64 6.76 11.40
CA VAL A 77 -3.98 7.89 10.74
C VAL A 77 -4.32 7.94 9.24
N GLY A 78 -4.05 9.06 8.58
CA GLY A 78 -4.14 9.15 7.12
C GLY A 78 -5.55 8.99 6.55
N GLU A 79 -6.56 9.55 7.20
CA GLU A 79 -7.98 9.42 6.78
C GLU A 79 -8.21 9.88 5.34
N GLU A 80 -7.55 10.96 4.91
CA GLU A 80 -7.60 11.40 3.51
C GLU A 80 -7.05 10.34 2.55
N GLN A 81 -5.88 9.77 2.89
CA GLN A 81 -5.23 8.74 2.08
C GLN A 81 -6.09 7.47 2.02
N ILE A 82 -6.71 7.09 3.15
CA ILE A 82 -7.66 5.97 3.22
C ILE A 82 -8.83 6.21 2.27
N ASN A 83 -9.46 7.38 2.31
CA ASN A 83 -10.63 7.69 1.48
C ASN A 83 -10.29 7.66 -0.02
N LYS A 84 -9.13 8.22 -0.41
CA LYS A 84 -8.65 8.15 -1.80
C LYS A 84 -8.39 6.72 -2.26
N GLY A 85 -7.76 5.90 -1.41
CA GLY A 85 -7.49 4.50 -1.72
C GLY A 85 -8.76 3.66 -1.83
N LEU A 86 -9.75 3.91 -0.97
CA LEU A 86 -11.06 3.25 -1.05
C LEU A 86 -11.77 3.59 -2.36
N HIS A 87 -11.78 4.86 -2.75
CA HIS A 87 -12.35 5.29 -4.03
C HIS A 87 -11.68 4.59 -5.23
N PHE A 88 -10.36 4.41 -5.19
CA PHE A 88 -9.65 3.63 -6.21
C PHE A 88 -10.10 2.16 -6.24
N ILE A 89 -10.17 1.50 -5.07
CA ILE A 89 -10.57 0.08 -4.97
C ILE A 89 -12.00 -0.10 -5.50
N GLU A 90 -12.92 0.77 -5.11
CA GLU A 90 -14.32 0.73 -5.58
C GLU A 90 -14.41 0.88 -7.11
N SER A 91 -13.62 1.81 -7.67
CA SER A 91 -13.58 2.07 -9.11
C SER A 91 -12.97 0.92 -9.92
N ASN A 92 -12.13 0.08 -9.31
CA ASN A 92 -11.37 -0.99 -9.98
C ASN A 92 -11.76 -2.40 -9.49
N LEU A 93 -12.81 -2.54 -8.68
CA LEU A 93 -13.24 -3.81 -8.10
C LEU A 93 -13.59 -4.85 -9.18
N ALA A 94 -14.19 -4.40 -10.29
CA ALA A 94 -14.52 -5.25 -11.42
C ALA A 94 -13.27 -5.86 -12.09
N SER A 95 -12.15 -5.13 -12.10
CA SER A 95 -10.87 -5.61 -12.63
C SER A 95 -10.19 -6.63 -11.72
N ALA A 96 -10.61 -6.75 -10.45
CA ALA A 96 -10.09 -7.77 -9.53
C ALA A 96 -10.55 -9.18 -9.91
N THR A 97 -11.75 -9.30 -10.50
CA THR A 97 -12.38 -10.57 -10.89
C THR A 97 -12.18 -10.94 -12.36
N ASP A 98 -11.52 -10.07 -13.13
CA ASP A 98 -11.29 -10.34 -14.55
C ASP A 98 -10.20 -11.42 -14.68
N GLU A 99 -10.56 -12.58 -15.25
CA GLU A 99 -9.64 -13.70 -15.48
C GLU A 99 -8.74 -13.47 -16.71
N VAL A 100 -8.87 -12.31 -17.38
CA VAL A 100 -8.05 -11.97 -18.53
C VAL A 100 -6.68 -11.45 -18.07
N GLN A 101 -5.83 -12.37 -17.61
CA GLN A 101 -4.38 -12.22 -17.71
C GLN A 101 -3.91 -13.14 -18.84
N PRO A 102 -3.36 -12.61 -19.95
CA PRO A 102 -2.70 -13.44 -20.97
C PRO A 102 -1.44 -14.12 -20.44
#